data_AF-A0A1Y5LM17-F1
#
_entry.id   AF-A0A1Y5LM17-F1
#
_cell.length_a   1.000
_cell.length_b   1.000
_cell.length_c   1.000
_cell.angle_alpha   90.00
_cell.angle_beta   90.00
_cell.angle_gamma   90.00
#
_symmetry.space_group_name_H-M   'P 1'
#
loop_
_entity.id
_entity.type
_entity.pdbx_description
1 polymer ?
#
loop_
_entity_poly.entity_id
_entity_poly.type
_entity_poly.pdbx_seq_one_letter_code
_entity_poly.pdbx_strand_id
1 'polypeptide(L)'
;MSALTITHTHAAGSLIDGTSRGDGSGEILKDQRWRWSRNLQSWYVPQSRDRRAKLAHINATAAALRAAGFTVEIEIDDTYRQVADVEADKITRQEDRVDALNAKADRKASDADDAWDAERAAYAALPEGGEPIKIGHHSERRHRAAIDKAWNTLGKAVHAERDAATARGRADAAARTTDHRYAPQTVARRIDKLAAELRGLERNRDGYSRTLHTNKQTGEKYTEDHAPASGADRERALDEIEHTSEKLAYWQGVRAQQIADGTVTLYSRDVIAKGDHVFYVGQWNEVVKVNAKTVTIRSIVGGGWNDRIAYSEIRNLRDAEARPIRIADGQRVTAPVGETTTDHPAGVAR
;
A
#
# COMPACT_ATOMS: atom_id res chain seq x y z
N MET A 1 -39.29 4.33 -21.50
CA MET A 1 -37.86 4.69 -21.40
C MET A 1 -37.45 4.44 -19.97
N SER A 2 -36.46 3.59 -19.73
CA SER A 2 -35.94 3.40 -18.37
C SER A 2 -35.10 4.62 -18.01
N ALA A 3 -35.40 5.25 -16.88
CA ALA A 3 -34.58 6.33 -16.33
C ALA A 3 -33.42 5.72 -15.53
N LEU A 4 -32.21 6.19 -15.80
CA LEU A 4 -30.98 5.80 -15.15
C LEU A 4 -30.35 7.02 -14.48
N THR A 5 -29.79 6.85 -13.29
CA THR A 5 -29.12 7.95 -12.57
C THR A 5 -27.69 7.55 -12.30
N ILE A 6 -26.74 8.34 -12.80
CA ILE A 6 -25.31 8.20 -12.46
C ILE A 6 -24.99 9.15 -11.32
N THR A 7 -24.69 8.61 -10.15
CA THR A 7 -24.33 9.39 -8.97
C THR A 7 -22.84 9.26 -8.69
N HIS A 8 -22.18 10.37 -8.35
CA HIS A 8 -20.83 10.36 -7.83
C HIS A 8 -20.74 11.13 -6.51
N THR A 9 -20.16 10.47 -5.50
CA THR A 9 -19.67 11.10 -4.27
C THR A 9 -18.29 10.56 -3.95
N HIS A 10 -17.49 11.31 -3.19
CA HIS A 10 -16.21 10.79 -2.69
C HIS A 10 -16.39 9.51 -1.83
N ALA A 11 -17.46 9.42 -1.03
CA ALA A 11 -17.73 8.28 -0.16
C ALA A 11 -18.07 6.99 -0.92
N ALA A 12 -18.94 7.09 -1.94
CA ALA A 12 -19.42 5.92 -2.68
C ALA A 12 -18.54 5.59 -3.88
N GLY A 13 -17.95 6.61 -4.51
CA GLY A 13 -17.45 6.56 -5.88
C GLY A 13 -18.57 6.82 -6.90
N SER A 14 -18.33 6.47 -8.16
CA SER A 14 -19.35 6.57 -9.21
C SER A 14 -20.17 5.28 -9.30
N LEU A 15 -21.48 5.41 -9.14
CA LEU A 15 -22.48 4.34 -9.21
C LEU A 15 -23.54 4.69 -10.26
N ILE A 16 -24.31 3.69 -10.69
CA ILE A 16 -25.47 3.90 -11.56
C ILE A 16 -26.63 3.05 -11.08
N ASP A 17 -27.77 3.72 -10.91
CA ASP A 17 -29.02 3.13 -10.44
C ASP A 17 -30.07 3.13 -11.57
N GLY A 18 -31.13 2.35 -11.38
CA GLY A 18 -32.21 2.17 -12.37
C GLY A 18 -31.96 1.07 -13.42
N THR A 19 -30.78 0.42 -13.39
CA THR A 19 -30.48 -0.69 -14.30
C THR A 19 -31.25 -1.96 -13.93
N SER A 20 -31.71 -2.71 -14.93
CA SER A 20 -32.40 -3.99 -14.77
C SER A 20 -31.75 -5.10 -15.58
N ARG A 21 -31.87 -6.36 -15.14
CA ARG A 21 -31.31 -7.48 -15.91
C ARG A 21 -32.05 -7.60 -17.25
N GLY A 22 -31.30 -7.58 -18.34
CA GLY A 22 -31.85 -7.77 -19.70
C GLY A 22 -32.42 -6.51 -20.34
N ASP A 23 -32.27 -5.34 -19.72
CA ASP A 23 -32.72 -4.07 -20.30
C ASP A 23 -31.78 -3.49 -21.38
N GLY A 24 -30.60 -4.08 -21.58
CA GLY A 24 -29.57 -3.63 -22.53
C GLY A 24 -28.52 -2.68 -21.93
N SER A 25 -28.76 -2.07 -20.75
CA SER A 25 -27.83 -1.14 -20.11
C SER A 25 -26.51 -1.82 -19.70
N GLY A 26 -26.59 -3.09 -19.26
CA GLY A 26 -25.44 -3.84 -18.78
C GLY A 26 -24.36 -4.13 -19.82
N GLU A 27 -24.70 -4.18 -21.11
CA GLU A 27 -23.71 -4.38 -22.19
C GLU A 27 -22.92 -3.09 -22.42
N ILE A 28 -23.64 -1.97 -22.52
CA ILE A 28 -23.05 -0.62 -22.64
C ILE A 28 -22.13 -0.33 -21.45
N LEU A 29 -22.58 -0.64 -20.24
CA LEU A 29 -21.79 -0.43 -19.02
C LEU A 29 -20.50 -1.27 -19.02
N LYS A 30 -20.53 -2.52 -19.49
CA LYS A 30 -19.32 -3.34 -19.62
C LYS A 30 -18.33 -2.75 -20.62
N ASP A 31 -18.82 -2.25 -21.76
CA ASP A 31 -17.98 -1.63 -22.78
C ASP A 31 -17.34 -0.34 -22.27
N GLN A 32 -18.08 0.42 -21.48
CA GLN A 32 -17.59 1.58 -20.73
C GLN A 32 -16.75 1.18 -19.50
N ARG A 33 -16.41 -0.10 -19.32
CA ARG A 33 -15.56 -0.63 -18.23
C ARG A 33 -16.12 -0.47 -16.82
N TRP A 34 -17.43 -0.31 -16.69
CA TRP A 34 -18.10 -0.46 -15.41
C TRP A 34 -18.08 -1.93 -14.96
N ARG A 35 -18.20 -2.13 -13.65
CA ARG A 35 -18.22 -3.47 -13.03
C ARG A 35 -19.46 -3.60 -12.16
N TRP A 36 -20.10 -4.76 -12.23
CA TRP A 36 -21.18 -5.10 -11.31
C TRP A 36 -20.60 -5.53 -9.96
N SER A 37 -21.09 -4.95 -8.86
CA SER A 37 -20.78 -5.41 -7.51
C SER A 37 -22.00 -6.09 -6.90
N ARG A 38 -21.82 -7.33 -6.42
CA ARG A 38 -22.88 -8.03 -5.67
C ARG A 38 -23.13 -7.40 -4.30
N ASN A 39 -22.10 -6.82 -3.68
CA ASN A 39 -22.22 -6.21 -2.35
C ASN A 39 -22.93 -4.86 -2.40
N LEU A 40 -22.69 -4.08 -3.47
CA LEU A 40 -23.37 -2.80 -3.68
C LEU A 40 -24.71 -2.96 -4.40
N GLN A 41 -24.94 -4.14 -5.01
CA GLN A 41 -26.06 -4.40 -5.91
C GLN A 41 -26.22 -3.33 -7.01
N SER A 42 -25.09 -2.78 -7.45
CA SER A 42 -25.03 -1.67 -8.40
C SER A 42 -23.80 -1.81 -9.29
N TRP A 43 -23.88 -1.19 -10.46
CA TRP A 43 -22.73 -1.01 -11.34
C TRP A 43 -21.89 0.15 -10.84
N TYR A 44 -20.57 -0.02 -10.82
CA TYR A 44 -19.65 1.01 -10.34
C TYR A 44 -18.45 1.20 -11.27
N VAL A 45 -17.89 2.41 -11.25
CA VAL A 45 -16.61 2.71 -11.89
C VAL A 45 -15.46 2.31 -10.95
N PRO A 46 -14.55 1.40 -11.34
CA PRO A 46 -13.43 1.02 -10.49
C PRO A 46 -12.51 2.20 -10.12
N GLN A 47 -11.99 2.17 -8.89
CA GLN A 47 -11.10 3.20 -8.34
C GLN A 47 -11.66 4.63 -8.49
N SER A 48 -12.94 4.83 -8.19
CA SER A 48 -13.61 6.14 -8.18
C SER A 48 -13.81 6.68 -6.77
N ARG A 49 -13.91 5.83 -5.75
CA ARG A 49 -14.03 6.23 -4.35
C ARG A 49 -12.82 7.03 -3.87
N ASP A 50 -13.08 8.03 -3.04
CA ASP A 50 -12.12 8.98 -2.45
C ASP A 50 -11.28 9.71 -3.53
N ARG A 51 -11.84 9.88 -4.74
CA ARG A 51 -11.23 10.58 -5.87
C ARG A 51 -12.29 11.42 -6.56
N ARG A 52 -11.86 12.50 -7.22
CA ARG A 52 -12.75 13.34 -8.00
C ARG A 52 -13.53 12.55 -9.04
N ALA A 53 -14.72 13.05 -9.37
CA ALA A 53 -15.55 12.50 -10.43
C ALA A 53 -14.76 12.39 -11.74
N LYS A 54 -14.75 11.21 -12.35
CA LYS A 54 -14.14 10.99 -13.68
C LYS A 54 -15.08 11.52 -14.76
N LEU A 55 -15.27 12.84 -14.81
CA LEU A 55 -16.29 13.51 -15.62
C LEU A 55 -16.31 13.04 -17.08
N ALA A 56 -15.14 12.96 -17.72
CA ALA A 56 -15.05 12.49 -19.11
C ALA A 56 -15.61 11.06 -19.29
N HIS A 57 -15.32 10.16 -18.34
CA HIS A 57 -15.80 8.77 -18.37
C HIS A 57 -17.30 8.68 -18.06
N ILE A 58 -17.78 9.44 -17.08
CA ILE A 58 -19.21 9.53 -16.72
C ILE A 58 -20.01 10.07 -17.91
N ASN A 59 -19.54 11.17 -18.52
CA ASN A 59 -20.19 11.80 -19.66
C ASN A 59 -20.19 10.90 -20.90
N ALA A 60 -19.08 10.19 -21.17
CA ALA A 60 -19.03 9.21 -22.25
C ALA A 60 -20.01 8.05 -22.04
N THR A 61 -20.13 7.56 -20.79
CA THR A 61 -21.10 6.52 -20.43
C THR A 61 -22.53 7.02 -20.61
N ALA A 62 -22.85 8.20 -20.09
CA ALA A 62 -24.17 8.80 -20.22
C ALA A 62 -24.54 9.03 -21.69
N ALA A 63 -23.60 9.48 -22.51
CA ALA A 63 -23.83 9.65 -23.95
C ALA A 63 -24.14 8.31 -24.64
N ALA A 64 -23.40 7.24 -24.34
CA ALA A 64 -23.64 5.91 -24.90
C ALA A 64 -25.01 5.34 -24.48
N LEU A 65 -25.38 5.50 -23.22
CA LEU A 65 -26.69 5.08 -22.72
C LEU A 65 -27.84 5.90 -23.36
N ARG A 66 -27.69 7.22 -23.47
CA ARG A 66 -28.68 8.07 -24.15
C ARG A 66 -28.83 7.70 -25.63
N ALA A 67 -27.74 7.40 -26.32
CA ALA A 67 -27.76 6.93 -27.71
C ALA A 67 -28.53 5.60 -27.88
N ALA A 68 -28.53 4.76 -26.85
CA ALA A 68 -29.31 3.52 -26.80
C ALA A 68 -30.78 3.72 -26.34
N GLY A 69 -31.23 4.97 -26.15
CA GLY A 69 -32.62 5.30 -25.82
C GLY A 69 -32.96 5.36 -24.34
N PHE A 70 -31.97 5.32 -23.45
CA PHE A 70 -32.18 5.54 -22.01
C PHE A 70 -32.24 7.03 -21.67
N THR A 71 -33.07 7.39 -20.71
CA THR A 71 -33.00 8.72 -20.08
C THR A 71 -31.96 8.65 -18.98
N VAL A 72 -30.93 9.51 -19.01
CA VAL A 72 -29.83 9.47 -18.03
C VAL A 72 -29.70 10.80 -17.32
N GLU A 73 -29.81 10.76 -15.99
CA GLU A 73 -29.50 11.86 -15.08
C GLU A 73 -28.09 11.68 -14.49
N ILE A 74 -27.41 12.80 -14.22
CA ILE A 74 -26.06 12.80 -13.64
C ILE A 74 -26.07 13.70 -12.41
N GLU A 75 -25.76 13.12 -11.26
CA GLU A 75 -25.66 13.81 -9.98
C GLU A 75 -24.24 13.71 -9.46
N ILE A 76 -23.57 14.84 -9.25
CA ILE A 76 -22.18 14.88 -8.82
C ILE A 76 -22.05 15.78 -7.61
N ASP A 77 -21.64 15.18 -6.50
CA ASP A 77 -21.09 15.86 -5.33
C ASP A 77 -19.60 15.54 -5.26
N ASP A 78 -18.78 16.48 -5.75
CA ASP A 78 -17.31 16.36 -5.80
C ASP A 78 -16.65 16.96 -4.54
N THR A 79 -17.40 17.10 -3.45
CA THR A 79 -16.88 17.62 -2.18
C THR A 79 -15.97 16.59 -1.52
N TYR A 80 -14.74 17.00 -1.22
CA TYR A 80 -13.80 16.13 -0.52
C TYR A 80 -14.28 15.82 0.89
N ARG A 81 -14.14 14.55 1.28
CA ARG A 81 -14.26 14.14 2.67
C ARG A 81 -13.01 14.54 3.45
N GLN A 82 -13.16 14.76 4.75
CA GLN A 82 -12.02 14.99 5.64
C GLN A 82 -11.03 13.82 5.56
N VAL A 83 -9.74 14.14 5.55
CA VAL A 83 -8.69 13.14 5.40
C VAL A 83 -8.70 12.14 6.56
N ALA A 84 -9.00 12.60 7.77
CA ALA A 84 -9.09 11.74 8.94
C ALA A 84 -10.16 10.65 8.79
N ASP A 85 -11.36 11.01 8.33
CA ASP A 85 -12.46 10.06 8.11
C ASP A 85 -12.12 9.04 7.01
N VAL A 86 -11.51 9.50 5.93
CA VAL A 86 -11.08 8.64 4.82
C VAL A 86 -10.03 7.62 5.29
N GLU A 87 -9.09 8.04 6.14
CA GLU A 87 -8.07 7.13 6.68
C GLU A 87 -8.66 6.18 7.73
N ALA A 88 -9.58 6.62 8.59
CA ALA A 88 -10.31 5.77 9.52
C ALA A 88 -11.10 4.67 8.78
N ASP A 89 -11.88 5.03 7.75
CA ASP A 89 -12.62 4.07 6.93
C ASP A 89 -11.71 3.07 6.20
N LYS A 90 -10.48 3.47 5.84
CA LYS A 90 -9.50 2.55 5.25
C LYS A 90 -8.98 1.55 6.27
N ILE A 91 -8.76 1.98 7.51
CA ILE A 91 -8.35 1.11 8.62
C ILE A 91 -9.46 0.09 8.89
N THR A 92 -10.70 0.54 9.12
CA THR A 92 -11.84 -0.35 9.38
C THR A 92 -12.04 -1.37 8.26
N ARG A 93 -12.03 -0.94 6.98
CA ARG A 93 -12.14 -1.89 5.86
C ARG A 93 -10.99 -2.88 5.78
N GLN A 94 -9.80 -2.49 6.24
CA GLN A 94 -8.66 -3.38 6.28
C GLN A 94 -8.78 -4.37 7.43
N GLU A 95 -9.29 -3.96 8.59
CA GLU A 95 -9.60 -4.83 9.74
C GLU A 95 -10.67 -5.85 9.35
N ASP A 96 -11.80 -5.42 8.78
CA ASP A 96 -12.87 -6.31 8.28
C ASP A 96 -12.31 -7.36 7.29
N ARG A 97 -11.39 -6.93 6.43
CA ARG A 97 -10.73 -7.80 5.47
C ARG A 97 -9.82 -8.81 6.17
N VAL A 98 -9.07 -8.39 7.19
CA VAL A 98 -8.21 -9.27 7.98
C VAL A 98 -9.05 -10.30 8.71
N ASP A 99 -10.16 -9.91 9.33
CA ASP A 99 -11.08 -10.81 10.03
C ASP A 99 -11.69 -11.84 9.08
N ALA A 100 -12.18 -11.40 7.91
CA ALA A 100 -12.71 -12.29 6.90
C ALA A 100 -11.66 -13.30 6.38
N LEU A 101 -10.39 -12.88 6.28
CA LEU A 101 -9.28 -13.73 5.86
C LEU A 101 -8.85 -14.71 6.96
N ASN A 102 -8.83 -14.27 8.22
CA ASN A 102 -8.58 -15.14 9.38
C ASN A 102 -9.65 -16.22 9.47
N ALA A 103 -10.94 -15.85 9.45
CA ALA A 103 -12.03 -16.81 9.46
C ALA A 103 -11.96 -17.80 8.28
N LYS A 104 -11.45 -17.36 7.13
CA LYS A 104 -11.19 -18.25 5.99
C LYS A 104 -10.00 -19.19 6.22
N ALA A 105 -8.93 -18.70 6.84
CA ALA A 105 -7.77 -19.50 7.20
C ALA A 105 -8.16 -20.58 8.23
N ASP A 106 -8.97 -20.23 9.23
CA ASP A 106 -9.42 -21.17 10.26
C ASP A 106 -10.27 -22.31 9.67
N ARG A 107 -11.20 -21.98 8.77
CA ARG A 107 -11.96 -23.00 8.02
C ARG A 107 -11.03 -23.92 7.22
N LYS A 108 -9.97 -23.38 6.62
CA LYS A 108 -9.02 -24.18 5.84
C LYS A 108 -8.11 -25.04 6.70
N ALA A 109 -7.76 -24.58 7.90
CA ALA A 109 -7.06 -25.39 8.89
C ALA A 109 -7.93 -26.58 9.33
N SER A 110 -9.20 -26.32 9.66
CA SER A 110 -10.15 -27.40 9.99
C SER A 110 -10.32 -28.41 8.84
N ASP A 111 -10.45 -27.93 7.60
CA ASP A 111 -10.51 -28.80 6.41
C ASP A 111 -9.24 -29.68 6.28
N ALA A 112 -8.07 -29.17 6.67
CA ALA A 112 -6.80 -29.90 6.63
C ALA A 112 -6.71 -30.94 7.76
N ASP A 113 -7.11 -30.58 8.98
CA ASP A 113 -7.18 -31.51 10.12
C ASP A 113 -8.09 -32.70 9.81
N ASP A 114 -9.30 -32.42 9.29
CA ASP A 114 -10.26 -33.45 8.86
C ASP A 114 -9.68 -34.36 7.78
N ALA A 115 -8.92 -33.80 6.83
CA ALA A 115 -8.27 -34.56 5.77
C ALA A 115 -7.15 -35.45 6.30
N TRP A 116 -6.38 -34.99 7.29
CA TRP A 116 -5.36 -35.77 7.98
C TRP A 116 -5.96 -36.86 8.86
N ASP A 117 -7.09 -36.62 9.53
CA ASP A 117 -7.83 -37.66 10.26
C ASP A 117 -8.34 -38.75 9.31
N ALA A 118 -8.88 -38.36 8.16
CA ALA A 118 -9.31 -39.31 7.13
C ALA A 118 -8.15 -40.12 6.55
N GLU A 119 -6.97 -39.50 6.39
CA GLU A 119 -5.73 -40.18 5.98
C GLU A 119 -5.29 -41.19 7.04
N ARG A 120 -5.19 -40.78 8.31
CA ARG A 120 -4.83 -41.68 9.42
C ARG A 120 -5.76 -42.88 9.50
N ALA A 121 -7.07 -42.66 9.36
CA ALA A 121 -8.07 -43.72 9.36
C ALA A 121 -7.93 -44.66 8.14
N ALA A 122 -7.60 -44.13 6.96
CA ALA A 122 -7.36 -44.95 5.77
C ALA A 122 -6.06 -45.75 5.87
N TYR A 123 -5.00 -45.17 6.42
CA TYR A 123 -3.73 -45.83 6.67
C TYR A 123 -3.87 -46.94 7.72
N ALA A 124 -4.57 -46.68 8.83
CA ALA A 124 -4.84 -47.68 9.86
C ALA A 124 -5.69 -48.87 9.37
N ALA A 125 -6.43 -48.71 8.26
CA ALA A 125 -7.20 -49.78 7.63
C ALA A 125 -6.38 -50.66 6.67
N LEU A 126 -5.10 -50.35 6.43
CA LEU A 126 -4.20 -51.18 5.63
C LEU A 126 -3.85 -52.48 6.36
N PRO A 127 -3.56 -53.58 5.64
CA PRO A 127 -3.08 -54.81 6.27
C PRO A 127 -1.81 -54.58 7.10
N GLU A 128 -1.81 -55.13 8.31
CA GLU A 128 -0.67 -55.04 9.23
C GLU A 128 0.60 -55.63 8.62
N GLY A 129 1.75 -55.02 8.92
CA GLY A 129 3.06 -55.53 8.50
C GLY A 129 3.34 -55.46 7.00
N GLY A 130 2.50 -54.80 6.19
CA GLY A 130 2.73 -54.64 4.75
C GLY A 130 2.57 -55.96 3.99
N GLU A 131 1.56 -56.76 4.34
CA GLU A 131 1.26 -58.03 3.67
C GLU A 131 1.26 -57.84 2.13
N PRO A 132 1.91 -58.70 1.34
CA PRO A 132 1.86 -58.59 -0.12
C PRO A 132 0.43 -58.79 -0.67
N ILE A 133 0.11 -58.13 -1.78
CA ILE A 133 -1.14 -58.38 -2.50
C ILE A 133 -1.16 -59.82 -3.03
N LYS A 134 -2.09 -60.64 -2.54
CA LYS A 134 -2.31 -62.01 -3.02
C LYS A 134 -3.04 -62.00 -4.37
N ILE A 135 -2.29 -62.04 -5.47
CA ILE A 135 -2.82 -62.01 -6.84
C ILE A 135 -3.70 -63.25 -7.08
N GLY A 136 -4.91 -63.04 -7.63
CA GLY A 136 -5.89 -64.10 -7.91
C GLY A 136 -6.71 -64.55 -6.69
N HIS A 137 -6.46 -64.01 -5.50
CA HIS A 137 -7.23 -64.31 -4.29
C HIS A 137 -8.47 -63.40 -4.17
N HIS A 138 -9.53 -63.88 -3.53
CA HIS A 138 -10.78 -63.10 -3.36
C HIS A 138 -10.59 -61.77 -2.59
N SER A 139 -9.51 -61.63 -1.82
CA SER A 139 -9.17 -60.40 -1.09
C SER A 139 -8.38 -59.37 -1.91
N GLU A 140 -7.89 -59.72 -3.11
CA GLU A 140 -7.03 -58.85 -3.93
C GLU A 140 -7.67 -57.48 -4.18
N ARG A 141 -8.94 -57.47 -4.62
CA ARG A 141 -9.66 -56.23 -4.94
C ARG A 141 -9.78 -55.31 -3.72
N ARG A 142 -10.03 -55.88 -2.55
CA ARG A 142 -10.14 -55.12 -1.29
C ARG A 142 -8.80 -54.52 -0.91
N HIS A 143 -7.71 -55.28 -1.06
CA HIS A 143 -6.36 -54.82 -0.75
C HIS A 143 -5.96 -53.65 -1.64
N ARG A 144 -6.11 -53.79 -2.97
CA ARG A 144 -5.82 -52.70 -3.93
C ARG A 144 -6.63 -51.43 -3.59
N ALA A 145 -7.93 -51.58 -3.35
CA ALA A 145 -8.80 -50.46 -2.98
C ALA A 145 -8.38 -49.77 -1.67
N ALA A 146 -7.86 -50.52 -0.68
CA ALA A 146 -7.37 -49.95 0.57
C ALA A 146 -6.09 -49.12 0.36
N ILE A 147 -5.13 -49.64 -0.43
CA ILE A 147 -3.92 -48.90 -0.81
C ILE A 147 -4.28 -47.64 -1.61
N ASP A 148 -5.13 -47.76 -2.62
CA ASP A 148 -5.58 -46.62 -3.42
C ASP A 148 -6.29 -45.58 -2.55
N LYS A 149 -7.12 -46.01 -1.60
CA LYS A 149 -7.80 -45.10 -0.67
C LYS A 149 -6.77 -44.36 0.18
N ALA A 150 -5.82 -45.05 0.80
CA ALA A 150 -4.78 -44.44 1.62
C ALA A 150 -3.93 -43.43 0.83
N TRP A 151 -3.52 -43.78 -0.39
CA TRP A 151 -2.78 -42.88 -1.28
C TRP A 151 -3.58 -41.61 -1.64
N ASN A 152 -4.86 -41.79 -1.99
CA ASN A 152 -5.73 -40.68 -2.35
C ASN A 152 -6.03 -39.77 -1.15
N THR A 153 -6.23 -40.32 0.06
CA THR A 153 -6.42 -39.51 1.28
C THR A 153 -5.17 -38.75 1.66
N LEU A 154 -3.98 -39.34 1.49
CA LEU A 154 -2.70 -38.64 1.67
C LEU A 154 -2.57 -37.44 0.72
N GLY A 155 -2.84 -37.65 -0.57
CA GLY A 155 -2.82 -36.56 -1.54
C GLY A 155 -3.77 -35.44 -1.16
N LYS A 156 -5.00 -35.76 -0.75
CA LYS A 156 -6.00 -34.78 -0.30
C LYS A 156 -5.53 -34.01 0.94
N ALA A 157 -4.98 -34.70 1.94
CA ALA A 157 -4.47 -34.07 3.15
C ALA A 157 -3.33 -33.08 2.86
N VAL A 158 -2.37 -33.48 2.02
CA VAL A 158 -1.27 -32.59 1.59
C VAL A 158 -1.79 -31.37 0.81
N HIS A 159 -2.80 -31.53 -0.04
CA HIS A 159 -3.41 -30.41 -0.75
C HIS A 159 -4.16 -29.47 0.20
N ALA A 160 -4.93 -30.01 1.13
CA ALA A 160 -5.65 -29.23 2.13
C ALA A 160 -4.69 -28.43 3.03
N GLU A 161 -3.58 -29.05 3.44
CA GLU A 161 -2.50 -28.39 4.21
C GLU A 161 -1.91 -27.19 3.44
N ARG A 162 -1.62 -27.35 2.15
CA ARG A 162 -1.10 -26.26 1.30
C ARG A 162 -2.12 -25.13 1.14
N ASP A 163 -3.40 -25.47 1.00
CA ASP A 163 -4.48 -24.49 0.94
C ASP A 163 -4.63 -23.73 2.26
N ALA A 164 -4.50 -24.41 3.40
CA ALA A 164 -4.48 -23.80 4.74
C ALA A 164 -3.30 -22.85 4.91
N ALA A 165 -2.08 -23.29 4.59
CA ALA A 165 -0.88 -22.46 4.64
C ALA A 165 -1.00 -21.22 3.73
N THR A 166 -1.56 -21.38 2.53
CA THR A 166 -1.81 -20.26 1.60
C THR A 166 -2.84 -19.28 2.16
N ALA A 167 -3.92 -19.78 2.77
CA ALA A 167 -4.94 -18.95 3.39
C ALA A 167 -4.37 -18.17 4.58
N ARG A 168 -3.58 -18.83 5.45
CA ARG A 168 -2.89 -18.19 6.58
C ARG A 168 -1.91 -17.12 6.12
N GLY A 169 -1.05 -17.41 5.14
CA GLY A 169 -0.10 -16.44 4.61
C GLY A 169 -0.79 -15.20 4.02
N ARG A 170 -1.99 -15.35 3.43
CA ARG A 170 -2.79 -14.20 2.96
C ARG A 170 -3.35 -13.36 4.10
N ALA A 171 -3.78 -14.00 5.19
CA ALA A 171 -4.24 -13.28 6.39
C ALA A 171 -3.08 -12.50 7.05
N ASP A 172 -1.92 -13.14 7.20
CA ASP A 172 -0.72 -12.52 7.78
C ASP A 172 -0.24 -11.32 6.95
N ALA A 173 -0.22 -11.46 5.62
CA ALA A 173 0.14 -10.36 4.72
C ALA A 173 -0.86 -9.20 4.81
N ALA A 174 -2.16 -9.51 4.92
CA ALA A 174 -3.19 -8.48 5.07
C ALA A 174 -3.05 -7.72 6.40
N ALA A 175 -2.74 -8.40 7.51
CA ALA A 175 -2.61 -7.80 8.83
C ALA A 175 -1.55 -6.66 8.86
N ARG A 176 -0.45 -6.81 8.12
CA ARG A 176 0.64 -5.81 8.09
C ARG A 176 0.35 -4.57 7.23
N THR A 177 -0.77 -4.53 6.50
CA THR A 177 -1.02 -3.49 5.49
C THR A 177 -1.14 -2.09 6.12
N THR A 178 -1.85 -1.98 7.24
CA THR A 178 -2.00 -0.72 7.97
C THR A 178 -0.66 -0.30 8.57
N ASP A 179 0.07 -1.22 9.21
CA ASP A 179 1.41 -0.95 9.75
C ASP A 179 2.37 -0.40 8.69
N HIS A 180 2.42 -1.01 7.50
CA HIS A 180 3.26 -0.52 6.41
C HIS A 180 2.86 0.88 5.92
N ARG A 181 1.56 1.20 5.95
CA ARG A 181 1.04 2.51 5.54
C ARG A 181 1.45 3.61 6.52
N TYR A 182 1.51 3.30 7.81
CA TYR A 182 1.89 4.20 8.90
C TYR A 182 3.36 4.05 9.32
N ALA A 183 4.13 3.14 8.72
CA ALA A 183 5.55 3.00 9.01
C ALA A 183 6.28 4.35 8.87
N PRO A 184 7.17 4.72 9.80
CA PRO A 184 7.78 6.05 9.82
C PRO A 184 8.39 6.54 8.51
N GLN A 185 9.09 5.65 7.80
CA GLN A 185 9.70 5.94 6.51
C GLN A 185 8.65 6.22 5.43
N THR A 186 7.56 5.44 5.42
CA THR A 186 6.44 5.62 4.51
C THR A 186 5.77 6.97 4.74
N VAL A 187 5.55 7.34 6.01
CA VAL A 187 5.00 8.64 6.39
C VAL A 187 5.92 9.78 5.94
N ALA A 188 7.23 9.67 6.20
CA ALA A 188 8.22 10.66 5.75
C ALA A 188 8.15 10.92 4.23
N ARG A 189 8.23 9.85 3.44
CA ARG A 189 8.19 9.91 1.97
C ARG A 189 6.86 10.45 1.45
N ARG A 190 5.76 10.14 2.15
CA ARG A 190 4.43 10.66 1.81
C ARG A 190 4.35 12.17 2.05
N ILE A 191 4.84 12.66 3.18
CA ILE A 191 4.93 14.10 3.48
C ILE A 191 5.74 14.81 2.40
N ASP A 192 6.93 14.28 2.05
CA ASP A 192 7.78 14.88 1.00
C ASP A 192 7.06 14.95 -0.35
N LYS A 193 6.36 13.88 -0.73
CA LYS A 193 5.57 13.82 -1.96
C LYS A 193 4.43 14.83 -1.95
N LEU A 194 3.64 14.88 -0.87
CA LEU A 194 2.51 15.81 -0.74
C LEU A 194 2.99 17.27 -0.75
N ALA A 195 4.09 17.57 -0.07
CA ALA A 195 4.68 18.90 -0.08
C ALA A 195 5.19 19.30 -1.48
N ALA A 196 5.71 18.35 -2.26
CA ALA A 196 6.13 18.59 -3.64
C ALA A 196 4.94 18.77 -4.59
N GLU A 197 3.88 17.98 -4.40
CA GLU A 197 2.61 18.07 -5.13
C GLU A 197 1.94 19.43 -4.88
N LEU A 198 1.82 19.84 -3.61
CA LEU A 198 1.30 21.16 -3.22
C LEU A 198 2.06 22.30 -3.91
N ARG A 199 3.40 22.29 -3.85
CA ARG A 199 4.24 23.26 -4.57
C ARG A 199 4.06 23.23 -6.09
N GLY A 200 3.69 22.09 -6.66
CA GLY A 200 3.37 21.95 -8.07
C GLY A 200 2.03 22.59 -8.41
N LEU A 201 1.01 22.33 -7.60
CA LEU A 201 -0.34 22.88 -7.75
C LEU A 201 -0.35 24.40 -7.59
N GLU A 202 0.31 24.92 -6.55
CA GLU A 202 0.45 26.38 -6.32
C GLU A 202 1.16 27.05 -7.50
N ARG A 203 2.21 26.43 -8.02
CA ARG A 203 2.93 26.95 -9.20
C ARG A 203 2.05 26.95 -10.45
N ASN A 204 1.21 25.94 -10.64
CA ASN A 204 0.26 25.90 -11.75
C ASN A 204 -0.84 26.97 -11.59
N ARG A 205 -1.34 27.17 -10.36
CA ARG A 205 -2.30 28.23 -10.03
C ARG A 205 -1.74 29.62 -10.36
N ASP A 206 -0.49 29.89 -9.97
CA ASP A 206 0.12 31.21 -10.07
C ASP A 206 0.80 31.48 -11.42
N GLY A 207 1.00 30.43 -12.24
CA GLY A 207 1.81 30.50 -13.43
C GLY A 207 3.31 30.47 -13.11
N TYR A 208 4.13 30.07 -14.08
CA TYR A 208 5.57 30.02 -13.90
C TYR A 208 6.32 30.02 -15.23
N SER A 209 7.56 30.48 -15.18
CA SER A 209 8.53 30.33 -16.26
C SER A 209 9.50 29.22 -15.93
N ARG A 210 9.77 28.32 -16.87
CA ARG A 210 10.87 27.33 -16.75
C ARG A 210 11.96 27.60 -17.76
N THR A 211 13.22 27.50 -17.32
CA THR A 211 14.37 27.51 -18.24
C THR A 211 14.52 26.13 -18.87
N LEU A 212 14.38 26.06 -20.20
CA LEU A 212 14.58 24.84 -20.97
C LEU A 212 16.06 24.53 -21.14
N HIS A 213 16.83 25.55 -21.55
CA HIS A 213 18.27 25.45 -21.69
C HIS A 213 18.92 26.83 -21.55
N THR A 214 20.17 26.84 -21.10
CA THR A 214 21.01 28.04 -21.07
C THR A 214 22.14 27.84 -22.06
N ASN A 215 22.22 28.72 -23.07
CA ASN A 215 23.33 28.74 -24.00
C ASN A 215 24.63 29.04 -23.23
N LYS A 216 25.59 28.11 -23.26
CA LYS A 216 26.84 28.24 -22.50
C LYS A 216 27.80 29.29 -23.05
N GLN A 217 27.66 29.68 -24.32
CA GLN A 217 28.53 30.64 -24.99
C GLN A 217 28.04 32.08 -24.81
N THR A 218 26.73 32.30 -24.88
CA THR A 218 26.12 33.63 -24.76
C THR A 218 25.55 33.92 -23.37
N GLY A 219 25.35 32.89 -22.55
CA GLY A 219 24.66 33.00 -21.26
C GLY A 219 23.14 33.16 -21.37
N GLU A 220 22.60 33.19 -22.60
CA GLU A 220 21.17 33.39 -22.87
C GLU A 220 20.34 32.20 -22.38
N LYS A 221 19.21 32.49 -21.72
CA LYS A 221 18.28 31.49 -21.21
C LYS A 221 17.07 31.39 -22.12
N TYR A 222 16.83 30.20 -22.65
CA TYR A 222 15.58 29.90 -23.35
C TYR A 222 14.54 29.48 -22.31
N THR A 223 13.50 30.30 -22.17
CA THR A 223 12.43 30.10 -21.20
C THR A 223 11.13 29.73 -21.88
N GLU A 224 10.33 28.92 -21.19
CA GLU A 224 8.94 28.64 -21.52
C GLU A 224 8.06 29.20 -20.42
N ASP A 225 7.09 30.01 -20.80
CA ASP A 225 6.16 30.66 -19.88
C ASP A 225 4.83 29.92 -19.84
N HIS A 226 4.36 29.66 -18.63
CA HIS A 226 3.06 29.08 -18.36
C HIS A 226 2.21 30.12 -17.65
N ALA A 227 1.09 30.50 -18.28
CA ALA A 227 0.15 31.45 -17.69
C ALA A 227 -0.51 30.87 -16.42
N PRO A 228 -0.93 31.73 -15.48
CA PRO A 228 -1.73 31.30 -14.32
C PRO A 228 -2.99 30.55 -14.76
N ALA A 229 -3.39 29.54 -13.99
CA ALA A 229 -4.66 28.86 -14.21
C ALA A 229 -5.84 29.86 -14.17
N SER A 230 -6.84 29.66 -15.02
CA SER A 230 -8.03 30.54 -15.12
C SER A 230 -9.33 29.74 -15.21
N GLY A 231 -10.46 30.41 -14.93
CA GLY A 231 -11.79 29.79 -14.97
C GLY A 231 -11.91 28.52 -14.13
N ALA A 232 -12.59 27.51 -14.67
CA ALA A 232 -12.82 26.22 -14.02
C ALA A 232 -11.53 25.46 -13.66
N ASP A 233 -10.44 25.65 -14.40
CA ASP A 233 -9.15 25.02 -14.08
C ASP A 233 -8.52 25.65 -12.84
N ARG A 234 -8.73 26.95 -12.63
CA ARG A 234 -8.28 27.64 -11.40
C ARG A 234 -9.07 27.18 -10.18
N GLU A 235 -10.39 27.07 -10.30
CA GLU A 235 -11.26 26.57 -9.23
C GLU A 235 -10.85 25.15 -8.84
N ARG A 236 -10.67 24.26 -9.83
CA ARG A 236 -10.15 22.90 -9.61
C ARG A 236 -8.81 22.90 -8.89
N ALA A 237 -7.87 23.75 -9.32
CA ALA A 237 -6.56 23.84 -8.69
C ALA A 237 -6.65 24.30 -7.23
N LEU A 238 -7.57 25.22 -6.90
CA LEU A 238 -7.80 25.66 -5.52
C LEU A 238 -8.34 24.53 -4.65
N ASP A 239 -9.34 23.77 -5.11
CA ASP A 239 -9.85 22.60 -4.38
C ASP A 239 -8.73 21.57 -4.13
N GLU A 240 -7.90 21.32 -5.15
CA GLU A 240 -6.80 20.36 -5.06
C GLU A 240 -5.69 20.84 -4.10
N ILE A 241 -5.41 22.14 -4.07
CA ILE A 241 -4.49 22.78 -3.11
C ILE A 241 -5.02 22.61 -1.70
N GLU A 242 -6.28 22.95 -1.45
CA GLU A 242 -6.92 22.83 -0.14
C GLU A 242 -6.86 21.39 0.35
N HIS A 243 -7.37 20.44 -0.44
CA HIS A 243 -7.36 19.02 -0.08
C HIS A 243 -5.94 18.46 0.08
N THR A 244 -4.97 18.90 -0.73
CA THR A 244 -3.57 18.46 -0.60
C THR A 244 -2.89 19.04 0.63
N SER A 245 -3.22 20.28 1.00
CA SER A 245 -2.77 20.91 2.23
C SER A 245 -3.33 20.19 3.47
N GLU A 246 -4.59 19.78 3.45
CA GLU A 246 -5.22 19.01 4.51
C GLU A 246 -4.57 17.63 4.67
N LYS A 247 -4.33 16.92 3.56
CA LYS A 247 -3.57 15.65 3.57
C LYS A 247 -2.19 15.85 4.19
N LEU A 248 -1.48 16.91 3.79
CA LEU A 248 -0.14 17.21 4.30
C LEU A 248 -0.20 17.43 5.82
N ALA A 249 -1.15 18.23 6.31
CA ALA A 249 -1.34 18.50 7.73
C ALA A 249 -1.64 17.22 8.52
N TYR A 250 -2.55 16.37 8.04
CA TYR A 250 -2.85 15.08 8.66
C TYR A 250 -1.59 14.21 8.83
N TRP A 251 -0.82 14.01 7.75
CA TRP A 251 0.37 13.17 7.81
C TRP A 251 1.51 13.80 8.65
N GLN A 252 1.61 15.13 8.68
CA GLN A 252 2.51 15.83 9.60
C GLN A 252 2.11 15.60 11.06
N GLY A 253 0.81 15.61 11.38
CA GLY A 253 0.29 15.26 12.69
C GLY A 253 0.66 13.82 13.10
N VAL A 254 0.47 12.86 12.20
CA VAL A 254 0.91 11.46 12.40
C VAL A 254 2.42 11.40 12.68
N ARG A 255 3.23 12.14 11.93
CA ARG A 255 4.69 12.16 12.13
C ARG A 255 5.08 12.80 13.47
N ALA A 256 4.38 13.85 13.89
CA ALA A 256 4.61 14.48 15.19
C ALA A 256 4.29 13.50 16.33
N GLN A 257 3.18 12.76 16.23
CA GLN A 257 2.83 11.71 17.18
C GLN A 257 3.91 10.62 17.26
N GLN A 258 4.41 10.15 16.12
CA GLN A 258 5.51 9.16 16.09
C GLN A 258 6.80 9.63 16.77
N ILE A 259 7.07 10.93 16.73
CA ILE A 259 8.21 11.53 17.43
C ILE A 259 7.91 11.60 18.94
N ALA A 260 6.71 12.03 19.31
CA ALA A 260 6.28 12.09 20.71
C ALA A 260 6.28 10.71 21.39
N ASP A 261 5.87 9.67 20.67
CA ASP A 261 5.88 8.28 21.13
C ASP A 261 7.29 7.64 21.14
N GLY A 262 8.32 8.37 20.68
CA GLY A 262 9.69 7.87 20.60
C GLY A 262 9.92 6.81 19.50
N THR A 263 8.93 6.57 18.63
CA THR A 263 9.05 5.64 17.48
C THR A 263 10.03 6.18 16.43
N VAL A 264 10.19 7.50 16.36
CA VAL A 264 11.09 8.17 15.41
C VAL A 264 12.09 9.04 16.12
N THR A 265 13.37 8.76 15.88
CA THR A 265 14.47 9.65 16.25
C THR A 265 14.60 10.78 15.24
N LEU A 266 14.56 12.03 15.72
CA LEU A 266 14.66 13.22 14.86
C LEU A 266 16.12 13.57 14.57
N TYR A 267 16.70 12.93 13.57
CA TYR A 267 18.02 13.33 13.06
C TYR A 267 17.93 14.66 12.31
N SER A 268 18.93 15.52 12.51
CA SER A 268 19.06 16.83 11.89
C SER A 268 20.53 17.20 11.67
N ARG A 269 20.76 18.33 11.01
CA ARG A 269 22.12 18.89 10.85
C ARG A 269 22.74 19.37 12.15
N ASP A 270 21.92 19.64 13.16
CA ASP A 270 22.38 20.21 14.43
C ASP A 270 22.90 19.11 15.37
N VAL A 271 22.51 17.85 15.13
CA VAL A 271 22.92 16.68 15.93
C VAL A 271 23.99 15.83 15.24
N ILE A 272 24.01 15.77 13.90
CA ILE A 272 25.00 14.99 13.14
C ILE A 272 26.17 15.87 12.73
N ALA A 273 27.38 15.42 13.02
CA ALA A 273 28.63 16.06 12.59
C ALA A 273 29.31 15.28 11.45
N LYS A 274 30.24 15.95 10.76
CA LYS A 274 31.16 15.29 9.82
C LYS A 274 32.08 14.34 10.59
N GLY A 275 32.27 13.13 10.08
CA GLY A 275 33.06 12.05 10.72
C GLY A 275 32.22 11.11 11.58
N ASP A 276 30.99 11.48 11.95
CA ASP A 276 30.05 10.54 12.58
C ASP A 276 29.69 9.42 11.59
N HIS A 277 29.21 8.28 12.12
CA HIS A 277 28.73 7.17 11.31
C HIS A 277 27.21 7.01 11.45
N VAL A 278 26.54 6.88 10.31
CA VAL A 278 25.09 6.63 10.23
C VAL A 278 24.84 5.19 9.80
N PHE A 279 23.86 4.54 10.41
CA PHE A 279 23.44 3.20 10.00
C PHE A 279 22.40 3.28 8.89
N TYR A 280 22.76 2.76 7.72
CA TYR A 280 21.95 2.80 6.50
C TYR A 280 22.18 1.52 5.70
N VAL A 281 21.08 0.92 5.22
CA VAL A 281 21.09 -0.32 4.39
C VAL A 281 21.96 -1.43 5.02
N GLY A 282 21.83 -1.63 6.33
CA GLY A 282 22.51 -2.72 7.04
C GLY A 282 23.99 -2.47 7.35
N GLN A 283 24.52 -1.28 7.06
CA GLN A 283 25.93 -0.96 7.24
C GLN A 283 26.12 0.41 7.92
N TRP A 284 27.24 0.56 8.61
CA TRP A 284 27.67 1.84 9.17
C TRP A 284 28.48 2.62 8.14
N ASN A 285 28.07 3.86 7.89
CA ASN A 285 28.65 4.70 6.83
C ASN A 285 29.16 6.03 7.40
N GLU A 286 30.41 6.37 7.11
CA GLU A 286 31.04 7.63 7.52
C GLU A 286 30.36 8.83 6.82
N VAL A 287 29.98 9.84 7.60
CA VAL A 287 29.42 11.10 7.12
C VAL A 287 30.55 12.02 6.65
N VAL A 288 30.60 12.28 5.34
CA VAL A 288 31.60 13.13 4.70
C VAL A 288 31.14 14.59 4.63
N LYS A 289 29.82 14.84 4.54
CA LYS A 289 29.23 16.18 4.53
C LYS A 289 27.83 16.20 5.15
N VAL A 290 27.54 17.24 5.91
CA VAL A 290 26.21 17.48 6.48
C VAL A 290 25.52 18.59 5.65
N ASN A 291 24.32 18.33 5.14
CA ASN A 291 23.52 19.29 4.37
C ASN A 291 22.20 19.57 5.10
N ALA A 292 21.43 20.56 4.66
CA ALA A 292 20.21 20.97 5.37
C ALA A 292 19.14 19.86 5.53
N LYS A 293 19.05 18.92 4.58
CA LYS A 293 18.04 17.84 4.57
C LYS A 293 18.62 16.42 4.50
N THR A 294 19.92 16.32 4.28
CA THR A 294 20.60 15.07 3.94
C THR A 294 22.01 15.05 4.49
N VAL A 295 22.53 13.87 4.80
CA VAL A 295 23.97 13.63 4.95
C VAL A 295 24.53 13.04 3.67
N THR A 296 25.77 13.38 3.36
CA THR A 296 26.55 12.74 2.31
C THR A 296 27.47 11.73 2.97
N ILE A 297 27.41 10.49 2.51
CA ILE A 297 28.28 9.40 2.94
C ILE A 297 29.16 8.94 1.77
N ARG A 298 30.20 8.17 2.05
CA ARG A 298 30.91 7.44 0.99
C ARG A 298 30.00 6.41 0.33
N SER A 299 30.38 5.95 -0.86
CA SER A 299 29.57 4.98 -1.60
C SER A 299 29.31 3.70 -0.79
N ILE A 300 28.03 3.32 -0.69
CA ILE A 300 27.60 2.07 -0.02
C ILE A 300 27.99 0.80 -0.79
N VAL A 301 28.29 0.92 -2.09
CA VAL A 301 28.74 -0.19 -2.95
C VAL A 301 30.24 -0.12 -3.26
N GLY A 302 30.96 0.83 -2.65
CA GLY A 302 32.36 1.14 -2.96
C GLY A 302 32.52 1.99 -4.23
N GLY A 303 33.66 2.67 -4.35
CA GLY A 303 33.99 3.56 -5.47
C GLY A 303 34.36 4.98 -5.02
N GLY A 304 34.62 5.86 -6.00
CA GLY A 304 35.05 7.24 -5.76
C GLY A 304 33.92 8.28 -5.65
N TRP A 305 32.65 7.85 -5.72
CA TRP A 305 31.49 8.74 -5.57
C TRP A 305 30.89 8.68 -4.16
N ASN A 306 29.99 9.61 -3.89
CA ASN A 306 29.32 9.76 -2.62
C ASN A 306 27.81 9.56 -2.76
N ASP A 307 27.19 8.95 -1.76
CA ASP A 307 25.73 8.79 -1.68
C ASP A 307 25.13 9.87 -0.78
N ARG A 308 23.84 10.19 -0.98
CA ARG A 308 23.09 11.13 -0.13
C ARG A 308 21.94 10.41 0.55
N ILE A 309 21.85 10.56 1.87
CA ILE A 309 20.82 9.94 2.70
C ILE A 309 20.00 11.07 3.34
N ALA A 310 18.68 11.01 3.21
CA ALA A 310 17.79 11.92 3.93
C ALA A 310 17.78 11.59 5.43
N TYR A 311 17.68 12.60 6.29
CA TYR A 311 17.68 12.38 7.75
C TYR A 311 16.60 11.39 8.21
N SER A 312 15.46 11.38 7.51
CA SER A 312 14.38 10.42 7.76
C SER A 312 14.81 8.97 7.60
N GLU A 313 15.78 8.64 6.74
CA GLU A 313 16.20 7.27 6.43
C GLU A 313 17.30 6.72 7.34
N ILE A 314 17.87 7.54 8.21
CA ILE A 314 18.90 7.14 9.18
C ILE A 314 18.24 6.32 10.28
N ARG A 315 18.82 5.15 10.60
CA ARG A 315 18.29 4.26 11.64
C ARG A 315 19.00 4.45 12.97
N ASN A 316 20.34 4.47 12.96
CA ASN A 316 21.18 4.68 14.14
C ASN A 316 22.30 5.69 13.82
N LEU A 317 22.88 6.26 14.88
CA LEU A 317 23.98 7.22 14.82
C LEU A 317 25.03 6.89 15.88
N ARG A 318 26.31 6.98 15.50
CA ARG A 318 27.46 6.90 16.41
C ARG A 318 28.51 7.92 16.00
N ASP A 319 29.37 8.33 16.93
CA ASP A 319 30.43 9.29 16.62
C ASP A 319 31.60 8.68 15.85
N ALA A 320 32.64 9.49 15.62
CA ALA A 320 33.87 9.08 14.95
C ALA A 320 34.63 7.96 15.71
N GLU A 321 34.51 7.92 17.04
CA GLU A 321 35.09 6.88 17.90
C GLU A 321 34.15 5.67 18.09
N ALA A 322 33.10 5.55 17.27
CA ALA A 322 32.11 4.50 17.29
C ALA A 322 31.28 4.40 18.60
N ARG A 323 31.18 5.48 19.37
CA ARG A 323 30.30 5.55 20.55
C ARG A 323 28.87 5.90 20.10
N PRO A 324 27.84 5.20 20.60
CA PRO A 324 26.46 5.47 20.21
C PRO A 324 26.05 6.89 20.63
N ILE A 325 25.38 7.59 19.71
CA ILE A 325 24.79 8.91 19.97
C ILE A 325 23.29 8.75 20.11
N ARG A 326 22.75 9.22 21.24
CA ARG A 326 21.31 9.37 21.46
C ARG A 326 20.92 10.83 21.33
N ILE A 327 19.66 11.09 21.01
CA ILE A 327 19.09 12.44 20.96
C ILE A 327 18.16 12.59 22.16
N ALA A 328 18.48 13.53 23.05
CA ALA A 328 17.64 13.92 24.18
C ALA A 328 17.36 15.42 24.06
N ASP A 329 16.09 15.82 24.11
CA ASP A 329 15.65 17.22 23.98
C ASP A 329 16.25 17.95 22.75
N GLY A 330 16.42 17.22 21.65
CA GLY A 330 17.00 17.74 20.41
C GLY A 330 18.52 17.95 20.44
N GLN A 331 19.20 17.54 21.51
CA GLN A 331 20.66 17.63 21.64
C GLN A 331 21.32 16.24 21.52
N ARG A 332 22.55 16.24 20.99
CA ARG A 332 23.38 15.03 20.91
C ARG A 332 23.91 14.68 22.31
N VAL A 333 23.69 13.44 22.73
CA VAL A 333 24.24 12.87 23.97
C VAL A 333 25.06 11.64 23.60
N THR A 334 26.36 11.69 23.87
CA THR A 334 27.28 10.55 23.71
C THR A 334 27.26 9.68 24.95
N ALA A 335 27.07 8.37 24.80
CA ALA A 335 27.15 7.44 25.92
C ALA A 335 28.57 7.46 26.56
N PRO A 336 28.68 7.33 27.89
CA PRO A 336 29.97 7.22 28.56
C PRO A 336 30.70 5.92 28.15
N VAL A 337 32.03 5.96 28.18
CA VAL A 337 32.90 4.83 27.81
C VAL A 337 32.60 3.65 28.74
N GLY A 338 32.04 2.56 28.20
CA GLY A 338 31.78 1.31 28.92
C GLY A 338 30.34 0.80 28.86
N GLU A 339 29.37 1.61 28.41
CA GLU A 339 27.99 1.17 28.24
C GLU A 339 27.82 0.48 26.88
N THR A 340 28.01 -0.85 26.85
CA THR A 340 27.62 -1.67 25.70
C THR A 340 26.10 -1.73 25.65
N THR A 341 25.48 -0.70 25.06
CA THR A 341 24.13 -0.89 24.53
C THR A 341 24.28 -1.94 23.43
N THR A 342 23.62 -3.09 23.59
CA THR A 342 23.59 -4.12 22.57
C THR A 342 23.07 -3.45 21.29
N ASP A 343 23.98 -3.24 20.33
CA ASP A 343 23.72 -2.64 19.02
C ASP A 343 22.98 -3.69 18.17
N HIS A 344 21.82 -4.13 18.64
CA HIS A 344 20.87 -4.87 17.84
C HIS A 344 20.09 -3.83 17.04
N PRO A 345 20.20 -3.82 15.71
CA PRO A 345 19.39 -2.94 14.88
C PRO A 345 17.92 -3.27 15.14
N ALA A 346 17.21 -2.37 15.81
CA ALA A 346 15.77 -2.46 15.95
C ALA A 346 15.16 -2.53 14.54
N GLY A 347 14.47 -3.64 14.26
CA GLY A 347 13.64 -3.78 13.06
C GLY A 347 14.38 -4.19 11.78
N VAL A 348 14.87 -5.43 11.73
CA VAL A 348 14.82 -6.22 10.50
C VAL A 348 13.73 -7.28 10.69
N ALA A 349 12.47 -6.87 10.55
CA ALA A 349 11.42 -7.83 10.23
C ALA A 349 11.72 -8.34 8.81
N ARG A 350 11.99 -9.64 8.70
CA ARG A 350 12.07 -10.36 7.43
C ARG A 350 10.75 -10.30 6.67
#